data_AF-A0A7W6HNK4-F1
#
_entry.id   AF-A0A7W6HNK4-F1
#
_cell.length_a   1.000
_cell.length_b   1.000
_cell.length_c   1.000
_cell.angle_alpha   90.00
_cell.angle_beta   90.00
_cell.angle_gamma   90.00
#
_symmetry.space_group_name_H-M   'P 1'
#
loop_
_entity.id
_entity.type
_entity.pdbx_description
1 polymer ?
#
loop_
_entity_poly.entity_id
_entity_poly.type
_entity_poly.pdbx_seq_one_letter_code
_entity_poly.pdbx_strand_id
1 'polypeptide(L)' 'MAWKTDAYLNGEKTHLACHSHGALFDMETGDCVLGPCLGQRLTRVDIAVSEEGDVFVAAAAQEEKQ' A
#
# COMPACT_ATOMS: atom_id res chain seq x y z
N MET A 1 -6.43 16.27 6.97
CA MET A 1 -5.09 15.77 7.33
C MET A 1 -4.08 16.36 6.37
N ALA A 2 -3.00 16.96 6.87
CA ALA A 2 -1.86 17.32 6.03
C ALA A 2 -1.10 16.03 5.68
N TRP A 3 -0.77 15.83 4.41
CA TRP A 3 0.15 14.78 4.00
C TRP A 3 1.46 14.91 4.77
N LYS A 4 1.96 13.79 5.31
CA LYS A 4 3.23 13.73 6.05
C LYS A 4 3.99 12.49 5.60
N THR A 5 5.27 12.66 5.30
CA THR A 5 6.20 11.57 4.96
C THR A 5 6.15 10.48 6.02
N ASP A 6 6.09 9.22 5.56
CA ASP A 6 6.12 8.02 6.39
C ASP A 6 5.00 7.89 7.43
N ALA A 7 3.92 8.69 7.33
CA ALA A 7 2.82 8.67 8.31
C ALA A 7 2.08 7.31 8.38
N TYR A 8 2.28 6.46 7.38
CA TYR A 8 1.69 5.14 7.26
C TYR A 8 2.71 4.03 7.39
N LEU A 9 3.92 4.31 7.88
CA LEU A 9 4.90 3.28 8.21
C LEU A 9 4.88 3.00 9.71
N ASN A 10 5.23 1.77 10.09
CA ASN A 10 5.56 1.47 11.48
C ASN A 10 6.86 2.21 11.91
N GLY A 11 7.17 2.20 13.21
CA GLY A 11 8.33 2.93 13.75
C GLY A 11 9.68 2.52 13.13
N GLU A 12 9.80 1.26 12.71
CA GLU A 12 11.01 0.70 12.08
C GLU A 12 11.05 0.91 10.56
N LYS A 13 9.97 1.42 9.94
CA LYS A 13 9.82 1.60 8.50
C LYS A 13 9.97 0.29 7.69
N THR A 14 9.50 -0.81 8.25
CA THR A 14 9.52 -2.14 7.63
C THR A 14 8.14 -2.60 7.12
N HIS A 15 7.06 -1.99 7.63
CA HIS A 15 5.68 -2.34 7.28
C HIS A 15 4.80 -1.10 7.12
N LEU A 16 3.73 -1.24 6.33
CA LEU A 16 2.64 -0.27 6.32
C LEU A 16 1.78 -0.46 7.57
N ALA A 17 1.46 0.64 8.26
CA ALA A 17 0.67 0.65 9.48
C ALA A 17 -0.71 1.29 9.24
N CYS A 18 -1.77 0.54 9.55
CA CYS A 18 -3.13 1.07 9.56
C CYS A 18 -3.30 2.07 10.71
N HIS A 19 -3.54 3.33 10.37
CA HIS A 19 -3.73 4.38 11.37
C HIS A 19 -4.90 4.12 12.33
N SER A 20 -5.96 3.46 11.86
CA SER A 20 -7.19 3.27 12.64
C SER A 20 -7.03 2.24 13.76
N HIS A 21 -6.32 1.13 13.52
CA HIS A 21 -6.31 -0.01 14.44
C HIS A 21 -4.94 -0.70 14.58
N GLY A 22 -3.88 -0.12 14.01
CA GLY A 22 -2.50 -0.59 14.19
C GLY A 22 -2.14 -1.88 13.47
N ALA A 23 -2.95 -2.35 12.52
CA ALA A 23 -2.60 -3.51 11.70
C ALA A 23 -1.33 -3.23 10.87
N LEU A 24 -0.47 -4.24 10.71
CA LEU A 24 0.75 -4.17 9.92
C LEU A 24 0.60 -4.99 8.64
N PHE A 25 1.03 -4.39 7.53
CA PHE A 25 1.01 -5.00 6.20
C PHE A 25 2.42 -5.04 5.62
N ASP A 26 2.76 -6.18 5.03
CA ASP A 26 3.99 -6.33 4.26
C ASP A 26 3.95 -5.42 3.02
N MET A 27 5.05 -4.71 2.74
CA MET A 27 5.07 -3.69 1.69
C MET A 27 5.01 -4.27 0.28
N GLU A 28 5.55 -5.46 0.08
CA GLU A 28 5.70 -6.08 -1.24
C GLU A 28 4.43 -6.83 -1.65
N THR A 29 3.90 -7.62 -0.73
CA THR A 29 2.74 -8.50 -0.95
C THR A 29 1.41 -7.83 -0.63
N GLY A 30 1.44 -6.88 0.31
CA GLY A 30 0.24 -6.27 0.88
C GLY A 30 -0.44 -7.13 1.93
N ASP A 31 0.12 -8.28 2.33
CA ASP A 31 -0.52 -9.17 3.30
C ASP A 31 -0.52 -8.56 4.72
N CYS A 32 -1.65 -8.66 5.42
CA CYS A 32 -1.70 -8.30 6.83
C CYS A 32 -1.03 -9.38 7.67
N VAL A 33 0.09 -9.03 8.31
CA VAL A 33 0.90 -9.96 9.11
C VAL A 33 0.67 -9.79 10.62
N LEU A 34 -0.01 -8.72 11.03
CA LEU A 34 -0.35 -8.44 12.43
C LEU A 34 -1.59 -7.56 12.53
N GLY A 35 -2.47 -7.86 13.49
CA GLY A 35 -3.59 -7.01 13.87
C GLY A 35 -4.96 -7.49 13.38
N PRO A 36 -6.01 -6.65 13.51
CA PRO A 36 -7.39 -7.07 13.28
C PRO A 36 -7.72 -7.52 11.85
N CYS A 37 -6.86 -7.21 10.88
CA CYS A 37 -7.04 -7.55 9.47
C CYS A 37 -6.28 -8.82 9.03
N LEU A 38 -5.72 -9.59 9.97
CA LEU A 38 -4.97 -10.82 9.69
C LEU A 38 -5.71 -11.74 8.70
N GLY A 39 -4.98 -12.19 7.66
CA GLY A 39 -5.55 -13.00 6.58
C GLY A 39 -6.24 -12.20 5.46
N GLN A 40 -6.27 -10.87 5.55
CA GLN A 40 -6.62 -9.98 4.44
C GLN A 40 -5.35 -9.38 3.83
N ARG A 41 -5.49 -8.75 2.65
CA ARG A 41 -4.39 -8.05 1.96
C ARG A 41 -4.83 -6.75 1.32
N LEU A 42 -3.87 -5.83 1.13
CA LEU A 42 -4.04 -4.62 0.36
C LEU A 42 -4.14 -4.92 -1.14
N THR A 43 -4.87 -4.08 -1.86
CA THR A 43 -4.91 -4.09 -3.32
C THR A 43 -3.65 -3.41 -3.85
N ARG A 44 -2.91 -4.10 -4.74
CA ARG A 44 -1.74 -3.51 -5.38
C ARG A 44 -2.18 -2.39 -6.33
N VAL A 45 -1.47 -1.27 -6.26
CA VAL A 45 -1.59 -0.19 -7.23
C VAL A 45 -0.40 -0.29 -8.16
N ASP A 46 -0.66 -0.55 -9.43
CA ASP A 46 0.40 -0.59 -10.44
C ASP A 46 0.92 0.82 -10.70
N ILE A 47 2.25 0.95 -10.68
CA ILE A 47 2.93 2.22 -10.91
C ILE A 47 3.92 2.09 -12.06
N ALA A 48 4.08 3.16 -12.81
CA ALA A 48 5.10 3.31 -13.84
C ALA A 48 5.94 4.55 -13.54
N VAL A 49 7.23 4.48 -13.88
CA VAL A 49 8.15 5.62 -13.75
C VAL A 49 8.64 5.98 -15.16
N SER A 50 8.48 7.24 -15.57
CA SER A 50 9.00 7.70 -16.87
C SER A 50 10.52 7.85 -16.86
N GLU A 51 11.13 8.01 -18.03
CA GLU A 51 12.57 8.32 -18.15
C GLU A 51 12.93 9.66 -17.49
N GLU A 52 11.97 10.58 -17.37
CA GLU A 52 12.11 11.89 -16.72
C GLU A 52 11.97 11.81 -15.19
N GLY A 53 11.59 10.64 -14.64
CA GLY A 53 11.45 10.38 -13.21
C GLY A 53 10.06 10.65 -12.63
N ASP A 54 9.07 10.94 -13.48
CA ASP A 54 7.69 11.12 -13.03
C ASP A 54 7.05 9.77 -12.68
N VAL A 55 6.25 9.75 -11.60
CA VAL A 55 5.56 8.56 -11.11
C VAL A 55 4.09 8.61 -11.51
N PHE A 56 3.64 7.60 -12.24
CA PHE A 56 2.26 7.45 -12.69
C PHE A 56 1.60 6.25 -12.03
N VAL A 57 0.35 6.40 -11.65
CA VAL A 57 -0.52 5.26 -11.33
C VAL A 57 -1.06 4.75 -12.66
N ALA A 58 -0.82 3.48 -12.98
CA ALA A 58 -1.48 2.84 -14.11
C ALA A 58 -2.98 2.83 -13.80
N ALA A 59 -3.79 3.35 -14.73
CA ALA A 59 -5.23 3.22 -14.61
C ALA A 59 -5.56 1.74 -14.48
N ALA A 60 -6.25 1.36 -13.40
CA ALA A 60 -6.56 -0.03 -13.12
C ALA A 60 -7.13 -0.67 -14.39
N ALA A 61 -6.49 -1.75 -14.86
CA ALA A 61 -7.07 -2.59 -15.89
C ALA A 61 -8.47 -2.97 -15.39
N GLN A 62 -9.49 -2.44 -16.05
CA GLN A 62 -10.85 -2.84 -15.80
C GLN A 62 -10.88 -4.35 -16.05
N GLU A 63 -11.10 -5.16 -15.02
CA GLU A 63 -11.38 -6.57 -15.20
C GLU A 63 -12.64 -6.66 -16.07
N GLU A 64 -12.45 -6.91 -17.37
CA GLU A 64 -13.52 -7.32 -18.29
C GLU A 64 -14.00 -8.68 -17.77
N LYS A 65 -14.98 -8.64 -16.88
CA LYS A 65 -15.75 -9.81 -16.50
C LYS A 65 -16.60 -10.20 -17.70
N GLN A 66 -16.10 -11.15 -18.47
CA GLN A 66 -16.82 -11.84 -19.53
C GLN A 66 -17.98 -12.67 -18.98
#